data_AF-A0A7R9MBW3-F1
#
_entry.id   AF-A0A7R9MBW3-F1
#
_cell.length_a   1.000
_cell.length_b   1.000
_cell.length_c   1.000
_cell.angle_alpha   90.00
_cell.angle_beta   90.00
_cell.angle_gamma   90.00
#
_symmetry.space_group_name_H-M   'P 1'
#
loop_
_entity.id
_entity.type
_entity.pdbx_description
1 polymer ?
#
loop_
_entity_poly.entity_id
_entity_poly.type
_entity_poly.pdbx_seq_one_letter_code
_entity_poly.pdbx_strand_id
1 'polypeptide(L)'
;MIESLSEYLMSEEVLNSRLRRLTDNSLSMNSITLKGDTEGSLLGHPLDVYLLIRRMAIDWKEVKDLLRTKDQCLSDVQMRQIGGHSNHTNALNVTFDSQFVSSSQEIITNKELKDTAFGVISLVNTYDLDIKSLANGFIRSKTTSGAEVTSYENQSKYALNAFDCYLIGKQTIDNKEYLNAKQWLTEAVERLDEMTSDEIIADIFNYLSFCELKIGKPNEAHKYRRLSAAIKPDIETNELISEIKVFNDTNTTSSGLKEKPIYLSFLCK
;
A
#
# COMPACT_ATOMS: atom_id res chain seq x y z
N MET A 1 0.36 38.34 -10.73
CA MET A 1 1.18 38.53 -9.51
C MET A 1 0.41 38.13 -8.25
N ILE A 2 -0.78 38.70 -8.01
CA ILE A 2 -1.63 38.28 -6.87
C ILE A 2 -2.16 36.85 -7.08
N GLU A 3 -2.62 36.52 -8.29
CA GLU A 3 -3.12 35.19 -8.64
C GLU A 3 -2.06 34.07 -8.52
N SER A 4 -0.83 34.34 -8.98
CA SER A 4 0.31 33.43 -8.83
C SER A 4 0.72 33.23 -7.37
N LEU A 5 0.53 34.26 -6.52
CA LEU A 5 0.83 34.18 -5.10
C LEU A 5 -0.25 33.38 -4.35
N SER A 6 -1.53 33.58 -4.70
CA SER A 6 -2.62 32.77 -4.14
C SER A 6 -2.51 31.30 -4.54
N GLU A 7 -2.10 31.01 -5.78
CA GLU A 7 -1.87 29.64 -6.25
C GLU A 7 -0.73 28.97 -5.48
N TYR A 8 0.38 29.69 -5.26
CA TYR A 8 1.48 29.20 -4.43
C TYR A 8 1.03 28.92 -2.98
N LEU A 9 0.30 29.85 -2.35
CA LEU A 9 -0.17 29.69 -0.97
C LEU A 9 -1.09 28.47 -0.83
N MET A 10 -2.03 28.28 -1.77
CA MET A 10 -2.90 27.10 -1.81
C MET A 10 -2.09 25.81 -1.93
N SER A 11 -1.08 25.78 -2.80
CA SER A 11 -0.20 24.60 -2.94
C SER A 11 0.58 24.30 -1.66
N GLU A 12 1.01 25.33 -0.93
CA GLU A 12 1.74 25.18 0.32
C GLU A 12 0.84 24.66 1.45
N GLU A 13 -0.39 25.13 1.54
CA GLU A 13 -1.38 24.67 2.52
C GLU A 13 -1.72 23.18 2.32
N VAL A 14 -1.89 22.73 1.08
CA VAL A 14 -2.12 21.32 0.75
C VAL A 14 -0.94 20.45 1.17
N LEU A 15 0.28 20.89 0.85
CA LEU A 15 1.52 20.17 1.20
C LEU A 15 1.70 20.07 2.71
N ASN A 16 1.54 21.18 3.43
CA ASN A 16 1.64 21.23 4.89
C ASN A 16 0.57 20.34 5.56
N SER A 17 -0.65 20.32 5.02
CA SER A 17 -1.72 19.45 5.50
C SER A 17 -1.36 17.97 5.34
N ARG A 18 -0.77 17.59 4.20
CA ARG A 18 -0.30 16.22 3.97
C ARG A 18 0.85 15.82 4.90
N LEU A 19 1.83 16.71 5.13
CA LEU A 19 2.92 16.48 6.07
C LEU A 19 2.42 16.31 7.51
N ARG A 20 1.46 17.14 7.95
CA ARG A 20 0.83 17.00 9.26
C ARG A 20 0.16 15.63 9.40
N ARG A 21 -0.62 15.22 8.41
CA ARG A 21 -1.27 13.90 8.40
C ARG A 21 -0.27 12.74 8.50
N LEU A 22 0.81 12.77 7.72
CA LEU A 22 1.87 11.76 7.79
C LEU A 22 2.56 11.75 9.16
N THR A 23 2.75 12.92 9.75
CA THR A 23 3.35 13.09 11.08
C THR A 23 2.42 12.57 12.17
N ASP A 24 1.12 12.83 12.12
CA ASP A 24 0.14 12.38 13.11
C ASP A 24 -0.05 10.85 13.06
N ASN A 25 -0.11 10.27 11.86
CA ASN A 25 -0.10 8.81 11.66
C ASN A 25 1.19 8.19 12.22
N SER A 26 2.32 8.88 12.02
CA SER A 26 3.62 8.49 12.53
C SER A 26 3.74 8.62 14.06
N LEU A 27 3.14 9.65 14.64
CA LEU A 27 3.24 9.96 16.07
C LEU A 27 2.30 9.09 16.90
N SER A 28 1.08 8.84 16.44
CA SER A 28 0.16 7.90 17.10
C SER A 28 0.79 6.50 17.23
N MET A 29 1.54 6.07 16.22
CA MET A 29 2.29 4.81 16.24
C MET A 29 3.62 4.90 17.02
N ASN A 30 4.22 6.08 17.22
CA ASN A 30 5.49 6.23 17.98
C ASN A 30 5.29 6.56 19.47
N SER A 31 4.22 7.26 19.84
CA SER A 31 3.97 7.66 21.23
C SER A 31 3.69 6.48 22.14
N ILE A 32 3.20 5.39 21.57
CA ILE A 32 3.04 4.11 22.27
C ILE A 32 4.43 3.43 22.40
N THR A 33 5.35 3.63 21.44
CA THR A 33 6.68 3.00 21.37
C THR A 33 7.71 3.51 22.37
N LEU A 34 7.83 4.83 22.57
CA LEU A 34 9.00 5.42 23.26
C LEU A 34 8.81 5.77 24.74
N LYS A 35 7.59 5.74 25.26
CA LYS A 35 7.30 6.24 26.61
C LYS A 35 7.18 5.17 27.70
N GLY A 36 7.18 3.88 27.37
CA GLY A 36 6.79 2.83 28.33
C GLY A 36 7.62 1.55 28.38
N ASP A 37 8.27 1.14 27.29
CA ASP A 37 8.82 -0.21 27.22
C ASP A 37 10.35 -0.20 27.17
N THR A 38 10.94 -1.10 27.96
CA THR A 38 12.36 -1.46 27.92
C THR A 38 12.79 -1.72 26.48
N GLU A 39 13.96 -1.19 26.11
CA GLU A 39 14.50 -1.00 24.74
C GLU A 39 14.50 -2.23 23.80
N GLY A 40 14.04 -3.41 24.24
CA GLY A 40 13.98 -4.65 23.46
C GLY A 40 12.59 -5.11 23.01
N SER A 41 11.47 -4.56 23.54
CA SER A 41 10.14 -5.14 23.25
C SER A 41 9.67 -4.93 21.81
N LEU A 42 10.07 -3.83 21.15
CA LEU A 42 9.67 -3.50 19.77
C LEU A 42 10.24 -4.48 18.73
N LEU A 43 11.33 -5.17 19.06
CA LEU A 43 11.98 -6.15 18.17
C LEU A 43 11.59 -7.60 18.50
N GLY A 44 10.69 -7.81 19.47
CA GLY A 44 10.27 -9.14 19.90
C GLY A 44 9.30 -9.82 18.92
N HIS A 45 8.53 -9.04 18.15
CA HIS A 45 7.51 -9.56 17.25
C HIS A 45 7.86 -9.30 15.77
N PRO A 46 7.76 -10.29 14.86
CA PRO A 46 8.16 -10.14 13.46
C PRO A 46 7.35 -9.08 12.69
N LEU A 47 6.08 -8.84 13.07
CA LEU A 47 5.29 -7.77 12.45
C LEU A 47 5.73 -6.39 12.90
N ASP A 48 6.18 -6.21 14.16
CA ASP A 48 6.66 -4.92 14.64
C ASP A 48 7.96 -4.53 13.90
N VAL A 49 8.85 -5.51 13.65
CA VAL A 49 10.04 -5.34 12.81
C VAL A 49 9.66 -5.00 11.37
N TYR A 50 8.71 -5.73 10.77
CA TYR A 50 8.21 -5.45 9.43
C TYR A 50 7.65 -4.03 9.30
N LEU A 51 6.80 -3.61 10.24
CA LEU A 51 6.19 -2.28 10.22
C LEU A 51 7.21 -1.16 10.38
N LEU A 52 8.24 -1.36 11.20
CA LEU A 52 9.35 -0.42 11.33
C LEU A 52 10.10 -0.26 10.00
N ILE A 53 10.46 -1.37 9.37
CA ILE A 53 11.18 -1.38 8.09
C ILE A 53 10.33 -0.76 6.98
N ARG A 54 9.05 -1.14 6.89
CA ARG A 54 8.07 -0.55 5.95
C ARG A 54 7.99 0.96 6.10
N ARG A 55 7.89 1.45 7.33
CA ARG A 55 7.78 2.88 7.62
C ARG A 55 9.04 3.65 7.20
N MET A 56 10.21 3.11 7.47
CA MET A 56 11.47 3.73 7.04
C MET A 56 11.59 3.72 5.51
N ALA A 57 11.18 2.65 4.84
CA ALA A 57 11.31 2.51 3.39
C ALA A 57 10.28 3.35 2.60
N ILE A 58 9.03 3.43 3.08
CA ILE A 58 7.91 4.05 2.34
C ILE A 58 7.54 5.41 2.90
N ASP A 59 7.15 5.48 4.18
CA ASP A 59 6.59 6.71 4.75
C ASP A 59 7.66 7.82 4.77
N TRP A 60 8.91 7.48 5.10
CA TRP A 60 10.00 8.45 5.10
C TRP A 60 10.42 8.89 3.69
N LYS A 61 10.27 8.00 2.70
CA LYS A 61 10.47 8.35 1.30
C LYS A 61 9.41 9.35 0.83
N GLU A 62 8.14 9.15 1.19
CA GLU A 62 7.07 10.09 0.88
C GLU A 62 7.33 11.47 1.51
N VAL A 63 7.75 11.50 2.78
CA VAL A 63 8.12 12.77 3.45
C VAL A 63 9.26 13.47 2.70
N LYS A 64 10.31 12.73 2.30
CA LYS A 64 11.43 13.27 1.53
C LYS A 64 10.99 13.81 0.16
N ASP A 65 10.12 13.09 -0.54
CA ASP A 65 9.60 13.51 -1.84
C ASP A 65 8.75 14.79 -1.71
N LEU A 66 7.89 14.87 -0.69
CA LEU A 66 7.09 16.08 -0.41
C LEU A 66 7.97 17.30 -0.08
N LEU A 67 8.99 17.12 0.75
CA LEU A 67 9.93 18.19 1.09
C LEU A 67 10.71 18.68 -0.13
N ARG A 68 11.14 17.76 -1.01
CA ARG A 68 11.80 18.12 -2.27
C ARG A 68 10.89 18.89 -3.21
N THR A 69 9.60 18.55 -3.29
CA THR A 69 8.62 19.32 -4.09
C THR A 69 8.47 20.74 -3.56
N LYS A 70 8.50 20.93 -2.24
CA LYS A 70 8.47 22.28 -1.64
C LYS A 70 9.64 23.15 -2.10
N ASP A 71 10.85 22.61 -2.08
CA ASP A 71 12.05 23.31 -2.53
C ASP A 71 12.00 23.67 -4.02
N GLN A 72 11.44 22.79 -4.85
CA GLN A 72 11.26 23.03 -6.29
C GLN A 72 10.25 24.15 -6.57
N CYS A 73 9.08 24.14 -5.93
CA CYS A 73 8.07 25.19 -6.12
C CYS A 73 8.58 26.58 -5.71
N LEU A 74 9.39 26.67 -4.65
CA LEU A 74 10.06 27.91 -4.24
C LEU A 74 10.98 28.43 -5.35
N SER A 75 11.76 27.54 -5.97
CA SER A 75 12.64 27.93 -7.10
C SER A 75 11.85 28.38 -8.34
N ASP A 76 10.69 27.78 -8.63
CA ASP A 76 9.87 28.13 -9.79
C ASP A 76 9.15 29.47 -9.64
N VAL A 77 8.75 29.84 -8.41
CA VAL A 77 8.19 31.17 -8.12
C VAL A 77 9.28 32.22 -8.23
N GLN A 78 10.47 31.95 -7.70
CA GLN A 78 11.65 32.82 -7.84
C GLN A 78 11.98 33.07 -9.32
N MET A 79 11.99 32.02 -10.15
CA MET A 79 12.26 32.11 -11.59
C MET A 79 11.17 32.84 -12.38
N ARG A 80 9.89 32.73 -11.97
CA ARG A 80 8.78 33.48 -12.59
C ARG A 80 8.75 34.96 -12.20
N GLN A 81 9.22 35.29 -11.00
CA GLN A 81 9.27 36.67 -10.52
C GLN A 81 10.48 37.44 -11.06
N ILE A 82 11.61 36.75 -11.28
CA ILE A 82 12.83 37.34 -11.84
C ILE A 82 12.85 37.03 -13.34
N GLY A 83 12.21 37.87 -14.15
CA GLY A 83 12.24 37.75 -15.61
C GLY A 83 13.66 37.80 -16.18
N GLY A 84 14.29 36.65 -16.37
CA GLY A 84 15.48 36.45 -17.20
C GLY A 84 16.73 37.29 -16.89
N HIS A 85 16.81 37.99 -15.76
CA HIS A 85 17.98 38.78 -15.40
C HIS A 85 18.80 38.02 -14.36
N SER A 86 19.79 37.28 -14.88
CA SER A 86 20.90 36.79 -14.09
C SER A 86 21.62 37.96 -13.42
N ASN A 87 22.18 37.66 -12.24
CA ASN A 87 23.22 38.38 -11.48
C ASN A 87 22.65 38.99 -10.19
N HIS A 88 23.05 38.38 -9.06
CA HIS A 88 22.66 38.65 -7.67
C HIS A 88 21.40 37.96 -7.16
N THR A 89 21.52 36.67 -6.86
CA THR A 89 20.77 36.09 -5.75
C THR A 89 21.76 35.75 -4.65
N ASN A 90 21.81 36.59 -3.60
CA ASN A 90 22.05 36.07 -2.26
C ASN A 90 20.84 35.17 -1.98
N ALA A 91 20.93 33.92 -2.44
CA ALA A 91 19.97 32.89 -2.08
C ALA A 91 20.04 32.83 -0.56
N LEU A 92 18.99 33.29 0.11
CA LEU A 92 18.63 32.75 1.39
C LEU A 92 18.42 31.27 1.12
N ASN A 93 19.52 30.52 1.23
CA ASN A 93 19.52 29.08 1.35
C ASN A 93 18.75 28.78 2.64
N VAL A 94 17.43 28.85 2.58
CA VAL A 94 16.58 28.02 3.42
C VAL A 94 16.69 26.61 2.83
N THR A 95 17.91 26.09 2.73
CA THR A 95 18.16 24.67 2.63
C THR A 95 17.65 24.13 3.95
N PHE A 96 16.39 23.67 3.96
CA PHE A 96 16.05 22.57 4.84
C PHE A 96 17.14 21.53 4.61
N ASP A 97 17.91 21.29 5.67
CA ASP A 97 19.30 20.84 5.62
C ASP A 97 19.48 19.71 4.60
N SER A 98 19.97 20.05 3.39
CA SER A 98 20.10 19.05 2.32
C SER A 98 21.10 17.95 2.73
N GLN A 99 21.92 18.22 3.75
CA GLN A 99 22.76 17.26 4.44
C GLN A 99 21.94 16.23 5.23
N PHE A 100 20.82 16.58 5.86
CA PHE A 100 19.95 15.61 6.52
C PHE A 100 19.30 14.68 5.48
N VAL A 101 18.84 15.25 4.37
CA VAL A 101 18.22 14.51 3.25
C VAL A 101 19.24 13.62 2.52
N SER A 102 20.51 14.04 2.42
CA SER A 102 21.59 13.32 1.75
C SER A 102 22.33 12.33 2.66
N SER A 103 22.41 12.57 3.97
CA SER A 103 22.96 11.61 4.94
C SER A 103 22.02 10.42 5.18
N SER A 104 20.76 10.56 4.80
CA SER A 104 19.77 9.49 4.84
C SER A 104 19.89 8.53 3.63
N GLN A 105 20.95 8.59 2.82
CA GLN A 105 21.07 7.77 1.60
C GLN A 105 21.29 6.26 1.87
N GLU A 106 21.34 5.82 3.14
CA GLU A 106 21.20 4.42 3.56
C GLU A 106 19.85 4.12 4.26
N ILE A 107 18.80 4.91 3.98
CA ILE A 107 17.44 4.51 4.34
C ILE A 107 17.16 3.17 3.64
N ILE A 108 16.94 2.12 4.45
CA ILE A 108 16.29 0.85 4.11
C ILE A 108 15.65 0.89 2.72
N THR A 109 16.24 0.16 1.77
CA THR A 109 15.76 0.17 0.39
C THR A 109 14.51 -0.68 0.24
N ASN A 110 13.89 -0.61 -0.94
CA ASN A 110 12.80 -1.53 -1.29
C ASN A 110 13.21 -3.00 -1.16
N LYS A 111 14.51 -3.34 -1.25
CA LYS A 111 14.99 -4.71 -1.10
C LYS A 111 14.80 -5.22 0.33
N GLU A 112 15.25 -4.47 1.34
CA GLU A 112 15.09 -4.86 2.74
C GLU A 112 13.61 -5.00 3.13
N LEU A 113 12.75 -4.14 2.59
CA LEU A 113 11.30 -4.27 2.77
C LEU A 113 10.77 -5.59 2.16
N LYS A 114 11.18 -5.94 0.95
CA LYS A 114 10.79 -7.20 0.29
C LYS A 114 11.30 -8.42 1.06
N ASP A 115 12.56 -8.40 1.50
CA ASP A 115 13.17 -9.49 2.27
C ASP A 115 12.44 -9.68 3.61
N THR A 116 12.06 -8.59 4.27
CA THR A 116 11.31 -8.64 5.53
C THR A 116 9.88 -9.13 5.32
N ALA A 117 9.20 -8.65 4.27
CA ALA A 117 7.88 -9.15 3.88
C ALA A 117 7.93 -10.65 3.55
N PHE A 118 8.99 -11.10 2.85
CA PHE A 118 9.23 -12.51 2.58
C PHE A 118 9.39 -13.33 3.87
N GLY A 119 10.04 -12.78 4.89
CA GLY A 119 10.13 -13.39 6.22
C GLY A 119 8.75 -13.62 6.85
N VAL A 120 7.86 -12.61 6.80
CA VAL A 120 6.47 -12.73 7.30
C VAL A 120 5.70 -13.79 6.50
N ILE A 121 5.80 -13.77 5.17
CA ILE A 121 5.15 -14.76 4.29
C ILE A 121 5.63 -16.17 4.62
N SER A 122 6.95 -16.34 4.78
CA SER A 122 7.55 -17.63 5.12
C SER A 122 7.05 -18.17 6.47
N LEU A 123 6.84 -17.29 7.45
CA LEU A 123 6.26 -17.66 8.74
C LEU A 123 4.82 -18.19 8.58
N VAL A 124 3.99 -17.47 7.82
CA VAL A 124 2.61 -17.89 7.53
C VAL A 124 2.58 -19.26 6.88
N ASN A 125 3.47 -19.49 5.91
CA ASN A 125 3.53 -20.73 5.15
C ASN A 125 4.03 -21.90 5.99
N THR A 126 5.08 -21.69 6.78
CA THR A 126 5.74 -22.75 7.54
C THR A 126 4.87 -23.24 8.68
N TYR A 127 4.14 -22.33 9.34
CA TYR A 127 3.34 -22.64 10.53
C TYR A 127 1.82 -22.67 10.28
N ASP A 128 1.41 -22.55 9.02
CA ASP A 128 0.02 -22.43 8.59
C ASP A 128 -0.77 -21.45 9.46
N LEU A 129 -0.25 -20.22 9.54
CA LEU A 129 -0.83 -19.17 10.36
C LEU A 129 -2.08 -18.60 9.72
N ASP A 130 -3.04 -18.21 10.57
CA ASP A 130 -4.20 -17.45 10.11
C ASP A 130 -3.81 -16.00 9.83
N ILE A 131 -3.98 -15.58 8.56
CA ILE A 131 -3.59 -14.23 8.09
C ILE A 131 -4.39 -13.15 8.81
N LYS A 132 -5.67 -13.40 9.12
CA LYS A 132 -6.53 -12.45 9.82
C LYS A 132 -6.07 -12.23 11.26
N SER A 133 -5.80 -13.33 11.98
CA SER A 133 -5.21 -13.28 13.32
C SER A 133 -3.85 -12.58 13.32
N LEU A 134 -2.99 -12.92 12.34
CA LEU A 134 -1.68 -12.31 12.19
C LEU A 134 -1.79 -10.81 11.95
N ALA A 135 -2.67 -10.37 11.05
CA ALA A 135 -2.84 -8.96 10.76
C ALA A 135 -3.42 -8.15 11.93
N ASN A 136 -4.10 -8.80 12.89
CA ASN A 136 -4.48 -8.20 14.18
C ASN A 136 -3.34 -8.21 15.22
N GLY A 137 -2.16 -8.70 14.86
CA GLY A 137 -1.00 -8.79 15.73
C GLY A 137 -0.85 -10.12 16.47
N PHE A 138 -1.63 -11.17 16.16
CA PHE A 138 -1.56 -12.45 16.87
C PHE A 138 -0.95 -13.55 16.02
N ILE A 139 0.11 -14.20 16.50
CA ILE A 139 0.66 -15.40 15.85
C ILE A 139 -0.16 -16.62 16.27
N ARG A 140 -1.08 -17.06 15.40
CA ARG A 140 -1.96 -18.21 15.64
C ARG A 140 -2.01 -19.13 14.43
N SER A 141 -1.91 -20.44 14.66
CA SER A 141 -2.13 -21.45 13.62
C SER A 141 -3.62 -21.59 13.30
N LYS A 142 -3.98 -21.84 12.03
CA LYS A 142 -5.38 -22.06 11.61
C LYS A 142 -6.04 -23.21 12.37
N THR A 143 -5.26 -24.21 12.78
CA THR A 143 -5.71 -25.41 13.50
C THR A 143 -6.18 -25.12 14.93
N THR A 144 -5.70 -24.04 15.55
CA THR A 144 -6.05 -23.68 16.93
C THR A 144 -7.16 -22.64 17.00
N SER A 145 -7.84 -22.32 15.89
CA SER A 145 -8.90 -21.30 15.75
C SER A 145 -10.03 -21.33 16.79
N GLY A 146 -10.22 -22.42 17.55
CA GLY A 146 -11.18 -22.51 18.67
C GLY A 146 -10.64 -22.32 20.10
N ALA A 147 -9.33 -22.16 20.32
CA ALA A 147 -8.76 -22.00 21.66
C ALA A 147 -8.84 -20.54 22.16
N GLU A 148 -9.36 -20.29 23.36
CA GLU A 148 -9.39 -18.95 23.97
C GLU A 148 -7.96 -18.39 24.12
N VAL A 149 -7.79 -17.09 23.87
CA VAL A 149 -6.51 -16.38 24.00
C VAL A 149 -6.18 -16.27 25.49
N THR A 150 -5.33 -17.15 26.00
CA THR A 150 -4.95 -17.18 27.42
C THR A 150 -3.68 -16.40 27.73
N SER A 151 -2.90 -16.00 26.72
CA SER A 151 -1.66 -15.23 26.92
C SER A 151 -1.51 -14.10 25.89
N TYR A 152 -1.43 -12.87 26.39
CA TYR A 152 -1.12 -11.65 25.64
C TYR A 152 0.38 -11.50 25.35
N GLU A 153 1.19 -12.48 25.76
CA GLU A 153 2.66 -12.42 25.72
C GLU A 153 3.25 -12.44 24.30
N ASN A 154 2.44 -12.78 23.28
CA ASN A 154 2.88 -12.89 21.89
C ASN A 154 2.07 -11.98 20.94
N GLN A 155 1.50 -10.89 21.45
CA GLN A 155 0.76 -9.92 20.63
C GLN A 155 1.70 -8.82 20.12
N SER A 156 1.68 -8.59 18.81
CA SER A 156 2.28 -7.40 18.19
C SER A 156 1.68 -6.15 18.80
N LYS A 157 2.52 -5.15 19.03
CA LYS A 157 2.04 -3.85 19.53
C LYS A 157 1.15 -3.12 18.51
N TYR A 158 1.30 -3.48 17.24
CA TYR A 158 0.61 -2.85 16.12
C TYR A 158 -0.11 -3.88 15.27
N ALA A 159 -1.35 -3.56 14.89
CA ALA A 159 -2.07 -4.25 13.83
C ALA A 159 -1.67 -3.70 12.46
N LEU A 160 -1.75 -4.55 11.44
CA LEU A 160 -1.54 -4.15 10.05
C LEU A 160 -2.74 -3.35 9.55
N ASN A 161 -2.49 -2.28 8.79
CA ASN A 161 -3.54 -1.55 8.09
C ASN A 161 -3.83 -2.18 6.69
N ALA A 162 -4.78 -1.63 5.94
CA ALA A 162 -5.11 -2.11 4.59
C ALA A 162 -3.91 -2.06 3.63
N PHE A 163 -3.14 -0.97 3.67
CA PHE A 163 -1.98 -0.78 2.82
C PHE A 163 -0.86 -1.79 3.11
N ASP A 164 -0.62 -2.11 4.38
CA ASP A 164 0.35 -3.12 4.81
C ASP A 164 -0.05 -4.50 4.29
N CYS A 165 -1.32 -4.87 4.43
CA CYS A 165 -1.87 -6.12 3.90
C CYS A 165 -1.75 -6.19 2.37
N TYR A 166 -1.99 -5.07 1.67
CA TYR A 166 -1.81 -4.94 0.23
C TYR A 166 -0.35 -5.18 -0.19
N LEU A 167 0.62 -4.56 0.49
CA LEU A 167 2.05 -4.72 0.18
C LEU A 167 2.52 -6.17 0.38
N ILE A 168 2.13 -6.80 1.50
CA ILE A 168 2.45 -8.22 1.75
C ILE A 168 1.78 -9.09 0.69
N GLY A 169 0.52 -8.82 0.35
CA GLY A 169 -0.21 -9.52 -0.71
C GLY A 169 0.51 -9.46 -2.05
N LYS A 170 0.97 -8.27 -2.45
CA LYS A 170 1.76 -8.07 -3.68
C LYS A 170 3.07 -8.86 -3.68
N GLN A 171 3.81 -8.84 -2.57
CA GLN A 171 5.03 -9.65 -2.45
C GLN A 171 4.73 -11.17 -2.49
N THR A 172 3.58 -11.59 -1.95
CA THR A 172 3.14 -13.00 -2.01
C THR A 172 2.82 -13.44 -3.44
N ILE A 173 2.30 -12.52 -4.28
CA ILE A 173 2.12 -12.75 -5.72
C ILE A 173 3.46 -12.96 -6.41
N ASP A 174 4.47 -12.13 -6.11
CA ASP A 174 5.82 -12.27 -6.67
C ASP A 174 6.42 -13.65 -6.33
N ASN A 175 6.08 -14.20 -5.16
CA ASN A 175 6.46 -15.55 -4.72
C ASN A 175 5.62 -16.68 -5.35
N LYS A 176 4.65 -16.37 -6.23
CA LYS A 176 3.71 -17.30 -6.90
C LYS A 176 2.75 -18.04 -5.96
N GLU A 177 2.52 -17.52 -4.76
CA GLU A 177 1.63 -18.11 -3.77
C GLU A 177 0.23 -17.49 -3.82
N TYR A 178 -0.49 -17.75 -4.92
CA TYR A 178 -1.73 -17.03 -5.23
C TYR A 178 -2.87 -17.24 -4.20
N LEU A 179 -2.88 -18.35 -3.47
CA LEU A 179 -3.88 -18.63 -2.43
C LEU A 179 -3.69 -17.72 -1.21
N ASN A 180 -2.47 -17.65 -0.68
CA ASN A 180 -2.15 -16.78 0.46
C ASN A 180 -2.19 -15.31 0.05
N ALA A 181 -1.76 -14.99 -1.18
CA ALA A 181 -1.88 -13.64 -1.74
C ALA A 181 -3.35 -13.19 -1.78
N LYS A 182 -4.26 -14.06 -2.23
CA LYS A 182 -5.71 -13.76 -2.20
C LYS A 182 -6.18 -13.47 -0.77
N GLN A 183 -5.76 -14.27 0.22
CA GLN A 183 -6.15 -14.05 1.61
C GLN A 183 -5.65 -12.70 2.13
N TRP A 184 -4.38 -12.35 1.90
CA TRP A 184 -3.82 -11.05 2.24
C TRP A 184 -4.56 -9.88 1.58
N LEU A 185 -4.91 -9.99 0.30
CA LEU A 185 -5.63 -8.94 -0.41
C LEU A 185 -7.10 -8.85 0.01
N THR A 186 -7.75 -9.97 0.33
CA THR A 186 -9.12 -9.97 0.88
C THR A 186 -9.12 -9.27 2.24
N GLU A 187 -8.12 -9.58 3.05
CA GLU A 187 -7.92 -8.96 4.34
C GLU A 187 -7.59 -7.46 4.23
N ALA A 188 -6.89 -7.04 3.16
CA ALA A 188 -6.72 -5.62 2.83
C ALA A 188 -8.06 -4.93 2.51
N VAL A 189 -8.96 -5.61 1.78
CA VAL A 189 -10.32 -5.11 1.50
C VAL A 189 -11.13 -4.96 2.78
N GLU A 190 -11.04 -5.90 3.73
CA GLU A 190 -11.73 -5.83 5.02
C GLU A 190 -11.25 -4.66 5.89
N ARG A 191 -10.00 -4.23 5.73
CA ARG A 191 -9.38 -3.14 6.51
C ARG A 191 -9.40 -1.77 5.81
N LEU A 192 -10.06 -1.64 4.67
CA LEU A 192 -10.13 -0.36 3.95
C LEU A 192 -10.69 0.74 4.86
N ASP A 193 -10.00 1.86 4.88
CA ASP A 193 -10.39 3.07 5.61
C ASP A 193 -10.63 4.23 4.65
N GLU A 194 -11.22 5.32 5.15
CA GLU A 194 -11.43 6.56 4.39
C GLU A 194 -10.12 7.21 3.93
N MET A 195 -8.98 6.79 4.50
CA MET A 195 -7.66 7.32 4.17
C MET A 195 -7.01 6.59 3.00
N THR A 196 -7.54 5.44 2.60
CA THR A 196 -7.02 4.64 1.50
C THR A 196 -7.37 5.28 0.17
N SER A 197 -6.36 5.53 -0.67
CA SER A 197 -6.55 6.11 -2.01
C SER A 197 -7.35 5.19 -2.92
N ASP A 198 -8.28 5.75 -3.71
CA ASP A 198 -9.02 5.02 -4.75
C ASP A 198 -8.10 4.25 -5.71
N GLU A 199 -6.90 4.77 -5.98
CA GLU A 199 -5.89 4.09 -6.79
C GLU A 199 -5.45 2.76 -6.16
N ILE A 200 -5.21 2.76 -4.83
CA ILE A 200 -4.80 1.57 -4.09
C ILE A 200 -5.96 0.58 -4.04
N ILE A 201 -7.19 1.06 -3.87
CA ILE A 201 -8.38 0.20 -3.84
C ILE A 201 -8.57 -0.49 -5.20
N ALA A 202 -8.45 0.26 -6.30
CA ALA A 202 -8.51 -0.29 -7.66
C ALA A 202 -7.40 -1.32 -7.90
N ASP A 203 -6.17 -1.04 -7.46
CA ASP A 203 -5.04 -1.97 -7.52
C ASP A 203 -5.32 -3.27 -6.75
N ILE A 204 -5.81 -3.18 -5.51
CA ILE A 204 -6.15 -4.37 -4.70
C ILE A 204 -7.14 -5.27 -5.46
N PHE A 205 -8.17 -4.69 -6.07
CA PHE A 205 -9.13 -5.46 -6.87
C PHE A 205 -8.53 -6.04 -8.15
N ASN A 206 -7.60 -5.33 -8.81
CA ASN A 206 -6.86 -5.85 -9.96
C ASN A 206 -6.01 -7.05 -9.58
N TYR A 207 -5.28 -6.98 -8.46
CA TYR A 207 -4.48 -8.09 -7.96
C TYR A 207 -5.33 -9.26 -7.47
N LEU A 208 -6.49 -9.01 -6.85
CA LEU A 208 -7.45 -10.07 -6.51
C LEU A 208 -7.96 -10.78 -7.75
N SER A 209 -8.33 -10.02 -8.79
CA SER A 209 -8.71 -10.58 -10.09
C SER A 209 -7.58 -11.46 -10.66
N PHE A 210 -6.33 -10.99 -10.58
CA PHE A 210 -5.18 -11.75 -11.05
C PHE A 210 -4.99 -13.06 -10.27
N CYS A 211 -5.07 -13.02 -8.94
CA CYS A 211 -4.98 -14.22 -8.11
C CYS A 211 -6.08 -15.23 -8.45
N GLU A 212 -7.33 -14.80 -8.61
CA GLU A 212 -8.45 -15.68 -8.98
C GLU A 212 -8.26 -16.32 -10.35
N LEU A 213 -7.72 -15.59 -11.34
CA LEU A 213 -7.36 -16.16 -12.64
C LEU A 213 -6.30 -17.25 -12.50
N LYS A 214 -5.26 -17.02 -11.68
CA LYS A 214 -4.19 -18.00 -11.44
C LYS A 214 -4.66 -19.24 -10.67
N ILE A 215 -5.65 -19.08 -9.80
CA ILE A 215 -6.31 -20.19 -9.08
C ILE A 215 -7.26 -20.98 -10.00
N GLY A 216 -7.69 -20.40 -11.12
CA GLY A 216 -8.61 -21.03 -12.08
C GLY A 216 -10.09 -20.71 -11.84
N LYS A 217 -10.40 -19.57 -11.21
CA LYS A 217 -11.77 -19.10 -10.93
C LYS A 217 -12.08 -17.82 -11.73
N PRO A 218 -12.26 -17.92 -13.07
CA PRO A 218 -12.43 -16.75 -13.93
C PRO A 218 -13.68 -15.93 -13.60
N ASN A 219 -14.76 -16.58 -13.15
CA ASN A 219 -16.01 -15.89 -12.81
C ASN A 219 -15.84 -14.93 -11.63
N GLU A 220 -15.08 -15.31 -10.60
CA GLU A 220 -14.79 -14.43 -9.47
C GLU A 220 -13.83 -13.30 -9.88
N ALA A 221 -12.82 -13.62 -10.71
CA ALA A 221 -11.93 -12.62 -11.26
C ALA A 221 -12.68 -11.49 -11.99
N HIS A 222 -13.68 -11.86 -12.80
CA HIS A 222 -14.53 -10.88 -13.50
C HIS A 222 -15.27 -9.93 -12.56
N LYS A 223 -15.69 -10.40 -11.37
CA LYS A 223 -16.34 -9.53 -10.38
C LYS A 223 -15.37 -8.48 -9.89
N TYR A 224 -14.19 -8.88 -9.44
CA TYR A 224 -13.18 -7.94 -8.94
C TYR A 224 -12.72 -6.95 -10.01
N ARG A 225 -12.58 -7.40 -11.26
CA ARG A 225 -12.22 -6.51 -12.36
C ARG A 225 -13.28 -5.44 -12.65
N ARG A 226 -14.57 -5.79 -12.54
CA ARG A 226 -15.66 -4.81 -12.64
C ARG A 226 -15.65 -3.82 -11.49
N LEU A 227 -15.35 -4.27 -10.27
CA LEU A 227 -15.22 -3.39 -9.10
C LEU A 227 -14.07 -2.40 -9.28
N SER A 228 -12.90 -2.86 -9.73
CA SER A 228 -11.77 -2.00 -10.06
C SER A 228 -12.13 -0.94 -11.12
N ALA A 229 -12.76 -1.36 -12.22
CA ALA A 229 -13.17 -0.45 -13.30
C ALA A 229 -14.24 0.57 -12.87
N ALA A 230 -15.07 0.23 -11.89
CA ALA A 230 -16.07 1.16 -11.35
C ALA A 230 -15.43 2.26 -10.50
N ILE A 231 -14.29 1.97 -9.84
CA ILE A 231 -13.54 2.93 -9.04
C ILE A 231 -12.68 3.80 -9.94
N LYS A 232 -11.97 3.19 -10.90
CA LYS A 232 -11.13 3.89 -11.86
C LYS A 232 -11.38 3.38 -13.28
N PRO A 233 -12.10 4.14 -14.13
CA PRO A 233 -12.31 3.76 -15.52
C PRO A 233 -11.05 4.08 -16.37
N ASP A 234 -10.03 3.23 -16.31
CA ASP A 234 -8.81 3.34 -17.14
C ASP A 234 -8.89 2.50 -18.45
N ILE A 235 -8.20 2.95 -19.50
CA ILE A 235 -8.20 2.38 -20.88
C ILE A 235 -7.61 0.96 -20.94
N GLU A 236 -6.65 0.61 -20.07
CA GLU A 236 -6.03 -0.73 -19.96
C GLU A 236 -7.04 -1.84 -19.59
N THR A 237 -8.23 -1.45 -19.10
CA THR A 237 -9.31 -2.41 -18.85
C THR A 237 -9.77 -3.09 -20.13
N ASN A 238 -9.79 -2.37 -21.26
CA ASN A 238 -10.26 -2.85 -22.56
C ASN A 238 -9.28 -3.80 -23.26
N GLU A 239 -7.98 -3.61 -23.09
CA GLU A 239 -6.94 -4.44 -23.71
C GLU A 239 -6.93 -5.85 -23.08
N LEU A 240 -7.09 -5.92 -21.76
CA LEU A 240 -7.23 -7.19 -21.03
C LEU A 240 -8.62 -7.83 -21.19
N ILE A 241 -9.69 -7.05 -21.43
CA ILE A 241 -10.99 -7.61 -21.86
C ILE A 241 -10.85 -8.31 -23.21
N SER A 242 -10.00 -7.79 -24.10
CA SER A 242 -9.70 -8.43 -25.39
C SER A 242 -8.90 -9.72 -25.22
N GLU A 243 -7.91 -9.76 -24.32
CA GLU A 243 -7.15 -10.99 -23.99
C GLU A 243 -8.03 -12.07 -23.35
N ILE A 244 -9.03 -11.70 -22.56
CA ILE A 244 -10.00 -12.66 -21.99
C ILE A 244 -10.99 -13.18 -23.04
N LYS A 245 -11.37 -12.35 -24.02
CA LYS A 245 -12.15 -12.82 -25.17
C LYS A 245 -11.37 -13.91 -25.92
N VAL A 246 -10.08 -13.68 -26.14
CA VAL A 246 -9.17 -14.68 -26.72
C VAL A 246 -9.07 -15.94 -25.87
N PHE A 247 -8.94 -15.82 -24.54
CA PHE A 247 -8.87 -16.98 -23.64
C PHE A 247 -10.17 -17.82 -23.62
N ASN A 248 -11.33 -17.17 -23.62
CA ASN A 248 -12.64 -17.85 -23.70
C ASN A 248 -12.88 -18.49 -25.08
N ASP A 249 -12.41 -17.85 -26.15
CA ASP A 249 -12.47 -18.41 -27.52
C ASP A 249 -11.54 -19.64 -27.68
N THR A 250 -10.42 -19.70 -26.93
CA THR A 250 -9.52 -20.87 -26.91
C THR A 250 -10.03 -22.05 -26.05
N ASN A 251 -10.87 -21.80 -25.04
CA ASN A 251 -11.45 -22.85 -24.20
C ASN A 251 -12.78 -23.40 -24.75
N THR A 252 -13.48 -22.62 -25.58
CA THR A 252 -14.70 -23.08 -26.28
C THR A 252 -14.41 -24.01 -27.45
N THR A 253 -13.17 -24.03 -27.96
CA THR A 253 -12.73 -25.01 -28.96
C THR A 253 -12.26 -26.35 -28.35
N SER A 254 -12.02 -26.43 -27.04
CA SER A 254 -11.58 -27.65 -26.34
C SER A 254 -12.64 -28.32 -25.46
N SER A 255 -13.77 -27.66 -25.19
CA SER A 255 -14.86 -28.24 -24.38
C SER A 255 -16.23 -27.93 -25.00
N GLY A 256 -16.61 -28.75 -25.98
CA GLY A 256 -17.99 -28.82 -26.42
C GLY A 256 -18.84 -29.42 -25.31
N LEU A 257 -19.59 -28.58 -24.59
CA LEU A 257 -20.96 -28.83 -24.10
C LEU A 257 -21.54 -27.52 -23.56
N LYS A 258 -22.66 -27.13 -24.18
CA LYS A 258 -23.36 -25.85 -24.02
C LYS A 258 -23.99 -25.73 -22.64
N GLU A 259 -23.74 -24.64 -21.92
CA GLU A 259 -24.75 -24.03 -21.05
C GLU A 259 -24.75 -22.50 -21.20
N LYS A 260 -25.96 -21.94 -21.30
CA LYS A 260 -26.24 -20.53 -21.63
C LYS A 260 -25.88 -19.61 -20.45
N PRO A 261 -25.33 -18.40 -20.69
CA PRO A 261 -25.05 -17.45 -19.62
C PRO A 261 -26.35 -16.78 -19.14
N ILE A 262 -26.68 -16.98 -17.86
CA ILE A 262 -27.73 -16.23 -17.17
C ILE A 262 -27.17 -14.85 -16.81
N TYR A 263 -27.64 -13.83 -17.51
CA TYR A 263 -27.32 -12.42 -17.24
C TYR A 263 -28.38 -11.79 -16.32
N LEU A 264 -27.91 -10.84 -15.50
CA LEU A 264 -28.65 -9.67 -14.99
C LEU A 264 -29.78 -9.90 -13.98
N SER A 265 -29.42 -9.95 -12.70
CA SER A 265 -30.15 -9.24 -11.65
C SER A 265 -29.32 -9.23 -10.37
N PHE A 266 -28.68 -8.10 -10.02
CA PHE A 266 -28.39 -7.71 -8.64
C PHE A 266 -27.69 -6.34 -8.66
N LEU A 267 -28.45 -5.32 -9.08
CA LEU A 267 -28.19 -3.90 -8.87
C LEU A 267 -29.55 -3.21 -8.73
N CYS A 268 -30.21 -3.45 -7.58
CA CYS A 268 -31.24 -2.60 -6.98
C CYS A 268 -31.80 -3.31 -5.74
N LYS A 269 -31.23 -3.00 -4.58
CA LYS A 269 -31.96 -2.50 -3.41
C LYS A 269 -30.96 -2.03 -2.37
#